data_AF-S2IUL5-F1
#
_entry.id   AF-S2IUL5-F1
#
_cell.length_a   1.000
_cell.length_b   1.000
_cell.length_c   1.000
_cell.angle_alpha   90.00
_cell.angle_beta   90.00
_cell.angle_gamma   90.00
#
_symmetry.space_group_name_H-M   'P 1'
#
loop_
_entity.id
_entity.type
_entity.pdbx_description
1 polymer ?
#
loop_
_entity_poly.entity_id
_entity_poly.type
_entity_poly.pdbx_seq_one_letter_code
_entity_poly.pdbx_strand_id
1 'polypeptide(L)' 'MAQIFVDILKEFKCLHLLNCITCDNASNNLKMAENLEKLAAETNQFTFKKSKQLIPCYAHVVNL' A
#
# COMPACT_ATOMS: atom_id res chain seq x y z
N MET A 1 5.52 -1.22 -9.57
CA MET A 1 5.79 -0.75 -8.19
C MET A 1 5.01 -1.55 -7.15
N ALA A 2 3.68 -1.65 -7.23
CA ALA A 2 2.88 -2.46 -6.29
C ALA A 2 3.23 -3.96 -6.32
N GLN A 3 3.45 -4.55 -7.50
CA GLN A 3 3.90 -5.94 -7.61
C GLN A 3 5.24 -6.18 -6.89
N ILE A 4 6.26 -5.34 -7.17
CA ILE A 4 7.57 -5.40 -6.52
C ILE A 4 7.43 -5.31 -4.99
N PHE A 5 6.58 -4.41 -4.49
CA PHE A 5 6.31 -4.29 -3.07
C PHE A 5 5.73 -5.59 -2.48
N VAL A 6 4.74 -6.19 -3.15
CA VAL A 6 4.14 -7.48 -2.74
C VAL A 6 5.16 -8.61 -2.78
N ASP A 7 5.99 -8.67 -3.82
CA ASP A 7 7.02 -9.71 -3.99
C ASP A 7 8.07 -9.64 -2.87
N ILE A 8 8.50 -8.44 -2.50
CA ILE A 8 9.39 -8.22 -1.34
C ILE A 8 8.71 -8.72 -0.07
N LEU A 9 7.45 -8.34 0.20
CA LEU A 9 6.75 -8.82 1.39
C LEU A 9 6.55 -10.35 1.40
N LYS A 10 6.41 -10.99 0.24
CA LYS A 10 6.36 -12.45 0.12
C LYS A 10 7.72 -13.09 0.42
N GLU A 11 8.79 -12.53 -0.10
CA GLU A 11 10.17 -12.99 0.15
C GLU A 11 10.47 -12.99 1.65
N PHE A 12 10.09 -11.93 2.36
CA PHE A 12 10.21 -11.81 3.81
C PHE A 12 9.10 -12.53 4.60
N LYS A 13 8.20 -13.25 3.93
CA LYS A 13 7.06 -13.98 4.51
C LYS A 13 6.15 -13.12 5.39
N CYS A 14 6.08 -11.81 5.15
CA CYS A 14 5.32 -10.85 5.96
C CYS A 14 4.12 -10.25 5.24
N LEU A 15 3.80 -10.69 4.02
CA LEU A 15 2.62 -10.19 3.28
C LEU A 15 1.32 -10.29 4.09
N HIS A 16 1.13 -11.37 4.84
CA HIS A 16 -0.04 -11.58 5.70
C HIS A 16 -0.14 -10.61 6.88
N LEU A 17 0.95 -9.90 7.20
CA LEU A 17 1.02 -8.88 8.25
C LEU A 17 0.72 -7.47 7.72
N LEU A 18 0.52 -7.31 6.41
CA LEU A 18 0.25 -6.02 5.79
C LEU A 18 -1.12 -5.49 6.23
N ASN A 19 -1.12 -4.57 7.20
CA ASN A 19 -2.33 -3.93 7.71
C ASN A 19 -2.56 -2.51 7.14
N CYS A 20 -1.51 -1.69 7.02
CA CYS A 20 -1.63 -0.35 6.47
C CYS A 20 -0.31 0.10 5.84
N ILE A 21 -0.39 1.08 4.95
CA ILE A 21 0.76 1.78 4.39
C ILE A 21 0.67 3.26 4.71
N THR A 22 1.81 3.87 5.00
CA THR A 22 1.92 5.33 5.12
C THR A 22 2.75 5.85 3.96
N CYS A 23 2.23 6.81 3.20
CA CYS A 23 2.92 7.39 2.05
C CYS A 23 2.74 8.91 2.00
N ASP A 24 3.69 9.63 1.41
CA ASP A 24 3.48 11.03 1.07
C ASP A 24 2.35 11.20 0.04
N ASN A 25 1.93 12.45 -0.18
CA ASN A 25 0.83 12.76 -1.09
C ASN A 25 1.27 12.86 -2.57
N ALA A 26 2.42 12.29 -2.95
CA ALA A 26 2.79 12.22 -4.35
C ALA A 26 1.76 11.38 -5.12
N SER A 27 1.33 11.86 -6.29
CA SER A 27 0.32 11.20 -7.12
C SER A 27 0.70 9.75 -7.50
N ASN A 28 1.99 9.45 -7.58
CA ASN A 28 2.49 8.10 -7.81
C ASN A 28 2.22 7.14 -6.63
N ASN A 29 2.24 7.64 -5.39
CA ASN A 29 1.95 6.84 -4.20
C ASN A 29 0.44 6.53 -4.08
N LEU A 30 -0.40 7.49 -4.45
CA LEU A 30 -1.85 7.25 -4.58
C LEU A 30 -2.15 6.16 -5.62
N LYS A 31 -1.49 6.20 -6.78
CA LYS A 31 -1.58 5.17 -7.82
C LYS A 31 -1.03 3.82 -7.34
N MET A 32 0.04 3.80 -6.55
CA MET A 32 0.57 2.57 -5.95
C MET A 32 -0.47 1.90 -5.05
N ALA A 33 -1.12 2.68 -4.17
CA ALA A 33 -2.15 2.16 -3.27
C ALA A 33 -3.37 1.59 -4.03
N GLU A 34 -3.78 2.24 -5.13
CA GLU A 34 -4.85 1.72 -6.02
C GLU A 34 -4.46 0.39 -6.66
N ASN A 35 -3.22 0.29 -7.15
CA ASN A 35 -2.73 -0.95 -7.75
C ASN A 35 -2.58 -2.07 -6.70
N LEU A 36 -2.23 -1.71 -5.46
CA LEU A 36 -2.15 -2.67 -4.36
C LEU A 36 -3.53 -3.24 -3.99
N GLU A 37 -4.57 -2.39 -3.98
CA GLU A 37 -5.96 -2.81 -3.75
C GLU A 37 -6.46 -3.75 -4.86
N LYS A 38 -6.14 -3.48 -6.13
CA LYS A 38 -6.44 -4.38 -7.25
C LYS A 38 -5.74 -5.74 -7.10
N LEU A 39 -4.44 -5.73 -6.81
CA LEU A 39 -3.66 -6.95 -6.59
C LEU A 39 -4.17 -7.79 -5.42
N ALA A 40 -4.61 -7.14 -4.34
CA ALA A 40 -5.23 -7.82 -3.20
C ALA A 40 -6.51 -8.55 -3.63
N ALA A 41 -7.36 -7.90 -4.42
CA ALA A 41 -8.60 -8.47 -4.93
C ALA A 41 -8.36 -9.61 -5.93
N GLU A 42 -7.35 -9.50 -6.79
CA GLU A 42 -7.03 -10.51 -7.81
C GLU A 42 -6.40 -11.77 -7.21
N THR A 43 -5.52 -11.62 -6.22
CA THR A 43 -4.73 -12.74 -5.69
C THR A 43 -5.38 -13.41 -4.49
N ASN A 44 -6.21 -12.68 -3.74
CA ASN A 44 -6.84 -13.12 -2.49
C ASN A 44 -5.85 -13.63 -1.42
N GLN A 45 -4.57 -13.23 -1.52
CA GLN A 45 -3.50 -13.64 -0.60
C GLN A 45 -3.38 -12.70 0.61
N PHE A 46 -3.95 -11.52 0.51
CA PHE A 46 -3.97 -10.48 1.54
C PHE A 46 -5.18 -9.56 1.31
N THR A 47 -5.53 -8.75 2.31
CA THR A 47 -6.62 -7.77 2.19
C THR A 47 -6.07 -6.36 2.31
N PHE A 48 -6.32 -5.55 1.30
CA PHE A 48 -5.95 -4.15 1.31
C PHE A 48 -7.05 -3.30 0.66
N LYS A 49 -7.54 -2.29 1.38
CA LYS A 49 -8.47 -1.29 0.90
C LYS A 49 -7.86 0.10 1.06
N LYS A 50 -7.64 0.79 -0.06
CA LYS A 50 -6.99 2.11 -0.07
C LYS A 50 -7.70 3.09 0.87
N SER A 51 -9.03 3.12 0.82
CA SER A 51 -9.85 4.05 1.62
C SER A 51 -9.75 3.86 3.14
N LYS A 52 -9.25 2.71 3.60
CA LYS A 52 -9.14 2.39 5.03
C LYS A 52 -7.70 2.21 5.51
N GLN A 53 -6.81 1.81 4.62
CA GLN A 53 -5.46 1.31 4.97
C GLN A 53 -4.34 2.15 4.36
N LEU A 54 -4.65 3.20 3.59
CA LEU A 54 -3.69 4.22 3.19
C LEU A 54 -3.75 5.39 4.19
N ILE A 55 -2.65 5.61 4.90
CA ILE A 55 -2.49 6.72 5.83
C ILE A 55 -1.62 7.78 5.15
N PRO A 56 -2.07 9.04 5.01
CA PRO A 56 -1.23 10.10 4.48
C PRO A 56 -0.08 10.42 5.44
N CYS A 57 1.11 10.68 4.91
CA CYS A 57 2.28 11.04 5.71
C CYS A 57 2.07 12.39 6.40
N TYR A 58 2.18 12.40 7.74
CA TYR A 58 1.98 13.60 8.57
C TYR A 58 2.96 14.72 8.27
N ALA A 59 4.22 14.40 7.93
CA ALA A 59 5.23 15.40 7.57
C ALA A 59 4.83 16.22 6.33
N HIS A 60 4.06 15.64 5.41
CA HIS A 60 3.50 16.38 4.29
C HIS A 60 2.30 17.24 4.71
N VAL A 61 1.43 16.74 5.59
CA VAL A 61 0.25 17.49 6.09
C VAL A 61 0.66 18.75 6.86
N VAL A 62 1.74 18.70 7.65
CA VAL A 62 2.26 19.86 8.39
C VAL A 62 2.95 20.88 7.48
N ASN A 63 3.40 20.45 6.30
CA ASN A 63 4.09 21.30 5.32
C ASN A 63 3.15 21.86 4.23
N LEU A 64 1.83 21.77 4.44
CA LEU A 64 0.77 22.40 3.65
C LEU A 64 0.18 23.59 4.42
#